data_AF-A0A7X6UR77-F1
#
_entry.id   AF-A0A7X6UR77-F1
#
_cell.length_a   1.000
_cell.length_b   1.000
_cell.length_c   1.000
_cell.angle_alpha   90.00
_cell.angle_beta   90.00
_cell.angle_gamma   90.00
#
_symmetry.space_group_name_H-M   'P 1'
#
loop_
_entity.id
_entity.type
_entity.pdbx_description
1 polymer ?
#
loop_
_entity_poly.entity_id
_entity_poly.type
_entity_poly.pdbx_seq_one_letter_code
_entity_poly.pdbx_strand_id
1 'polypeptide(L)'
;MAKLEQTLSGDFDSILRRIEDGILNGSLSASLEDSSDFHGETARCSVRVFERYSYIGKNRVSMNLTLFQNNETIKLTAITSGGSQAVFFKINTWGEEAFLDKLRELI
;
A
#
# COMPACT_ATOMS: atom_id res chain seq x y z
N MET A 1 -10.86 -5.83 -5.66
CA MET A 1 -9.63 -5.05 -5.72
C MET A 1 -9.99 -3.59 -5.55
N ALA A 2 -9.55 -3.00 -4.46
CA ALA A 2 -9.70 -1.58 -4.20
C ALA A 2 -8.45 -0.82 -4.64
N LYS A 3 -8.60 0.47 -4.94
CA LYS A 3 -7.49 1.33 -5.40
C LYS A 3 -7.56 2.71 -4.77
N LEU A 4 -6.39 3.25 -4.43
CA LEU A 4 -6.18 4.62 -4.00
C LEU A 4 -5.14 5.27 -4.91
N GLU A 5 -5.45 6.46 -5.43
CA GLU A 5 -4.53 7.26 -6.22
C GLU A 5 -4.53 8.69 -5.68
N GLN A 6 -3.34 9.25 -5.45
CA GLN A 6 -3.20 10.59 -4.88
C GLN A 6 -1.96 11.29 -5.39
N THR A 7 -2.04 12.61 -5.50
CA THR A 7 -0.86 13.47 -5.69
C THR A 7 -0.49 14.06 -4.33
N LEU A 8 0.77 13.91 -3.96
CA LEU A 8 1.34 14.33 -2.69
C LEU A 8 2.40 15.40 -2.92
N SER A 9 2.63 16.21 -1.89
CA SER A 9 3.69 17.20 -1.83
C SER A 9 4.51 16.99 -0.56
N GLY A 10 5.81 17.28 -0.63
CA GLY A 10 6.73 17.11 0.49
C GLY A 10 7.96 16.28 0.12
N ASP A 11 8.67 15.82 1.15
CA ASP A 11 9.85 14.98 0.98
C ASP A 11 9.45 13.51 0.77
N PHE A 12 9.90 12.92 -0.33
CA PHE A 12 9.50 11.56 -0.71
C PHE A 12 10.00 10.49 0.27
N ASP A 13 11.22 10.62 0.82
CA ASP A 13 11.74 9.63 1.77
C ASP A 13 11.00 9.70 3.11
N SER A 14 10.59 10.90 3.52
CA SER A 14 9.77 11.09 4.72
C SER A 14 8.35 10.54 4.53
N ILE A 15 7.75 10.75 3.35
CA ILE A 15 6.44 10.16 3.02
C ILE A 15 6.53 8.63 3.01
N LEU A 16 7.52 8.07 2.33
CA LEU A 16 7.71 6.63 2.22
C LEU A 16 7.90 5.97 3.60
N ARG A 17 8.78 6.54 4.44
CA ARG A 17 8.98 6.05 5.81
C ARG A 17 7.71 6.14 6.65
N ARG A 18 6.97 7.27 6.59
CA ARG A 18 5.70 7.42 7.30
C ARG A 18 4.68 6.36 6.89
N ILE A 19 4.62 6.04 5.61
CA ILE A 19 3.72 5.01 5.07
C ILE A 19 4.15 3.62 5.56
N GLU A 20 5.42 3.25 5.41
CA GLU A 20 5.94 1.94 5.85
C GLU A 20 5.73 1.75 7.35
N ASP A 21 6.20 2.69 8.17
CA ASP A 21 6.06 2.63 9.62
C ASP A 21 4.58 2.61 10.03
N GLY A 22 3.74 3.42 9.38
CA GLY A 22 2.32 3.50 9.69
C GLY A 22 1.56 2.23 9.35
N ILE A 23 1.90 1.56 8.23
CA ILE A 23 1.28 0.29 7.84
C ILE A 23 1.72 -0.83 8.79
N LEU A 24 3.03 -0.94 9.04
CA LEU A 24 3.60 -2.01 9.87
C LEU A 24 3.15 -1.89 11.33
N ASN A 25 3.12 -0.68 11.88
CA ASN A 25 2.69 -0.45 13.27
C ASN A 25 1.16 -0.36 13.41
N GLY A 26 0.43 -0.06 12.33
CA GLY A 26 -1.03 0.04 12.31
C GLY A 26 -1.76 -1.30 12.25
N SER A 27 -1.04 -2.42 12.06
CA SER A 27 -1.64 -3.75 12.02
C SER A 27 -0.68 -4.82 12.55
N LEU A 28 -1.13 -5.54 13.59
CA LEU A 28 -0.40 -6.64 14.24
C LEU A 28 0.15 -7.71 13.30
N SER A 29 -0.49 -7.92 12.14
CA SER A 29 -0.12 -8.95 11.18
C SER A 29 0.41 -8.37 9.86
N ALA A 30 0.66 -7.06 9.79
CA ALA A 30 1.20 -6.45 8.59
C ALA A 30 2.71 -6.73 8.47
N SER A 31 3.14 -7.06 7.27
CA SER A 31 4.53 -7.28 6.91
C SER A 31 4.84 -6.62 5.55
N LEU A 32 6.08 -6.19 5.38
CA LEU A 32 6.63 -5.81 4.08
C LEU A 32 7.19 -7.10 3.45
N GLU A 33 6.52 -7.60 2.42
CA GLU A 33 6.88 -8.85 1.74
C GLU A 33 7.98 -8.65 0.72
N ASP A 34 7.96 -7.53 0.00
CA ASP A 34 8.99 -7.18 -0.98
C ASP A 34 9.05 -5.66 -1.22
N SER A 35 10.19 -5.20 -1.72
CA SER A 35 10.41 -3.80 -2.07
C SER A 35 11.37 -3.63 -3.23
N SER A 36 11.19 -2.53 -3.97
CA SER A 36 12.13 -2.12 -5.01
C SER A 36 12.20 -0.60 -5.06
N ASP A 37 13.43 -0.10 -5.10
CA ASP A 37 13.71 1.32 -5.28
C ASP A 37 14.57 1.49 -6.54
N PHE A 38 14.11 2.34 -7.45
CA PHE A 38 14.84 2.61 -8.69
C PHE A 38 14.68 4.06 -9.12
N HIS A 39 15.70 4.53 -9.84
CA HIS A 39 15.84 5.93 -10.23
C HIS A 39 16.08 6.01 -11.73
N GLY A 40 15.37 6.94 -12.39
CA GLY A 40 15.75 7.48 -13.68
C GLY A 40 16.53 8.79 -13.49
N GLU A 41 16.84 9.46 -14.59
CA GLU A 41 17.63 10.70 -14.59
C GLU A 41 16.97 11.84 -13.79
N THR A 42 15.64 11.98 -13.90
CA THR A 42 14.87 13.05 -13.24
C THR A 42 13.70 12.53 -12.40
N ALA A 43 13.63 11.21 -12.21
CA ALA A 43 12.50 10.55 -11.57
C ALA A 43 12.96 9.46 -10.62
N ARG A 44 12.20 9.23 -9.56
CA ARG A 44 12.43 8.11 -8.64
C ARG A 44 11.15 7.37 -8.33
N CYS A 45 11.27 6.08 -8.10
CA CYS A 45 10.14 5.20 -7.88
C CYS A 45 10.47 4.21 -6.76
N SER A 46 9.53 4.06 -5.84
CA SER A 46 9.56 3.09 -4.76
C SER A 46 8.32 2.22 -4.84
N VAL A 47 8.52 0.92 -4.89
CA VAL A 47 7.49 -0.11 -4.89
C VAL A 47 7.56 -0.86 -3.57
N ARG A 48 6.42 -1.06 -2.92
CA ARG A 48 6.28 -1.83 -1.68
C ARG A 48 5.14 -2.82 -1.82
N VAL A 49 5.39 -4.06 -1.43
CA VAL A 49 4.36 -5.09 -1.33
C VAL A 49 4.15 -5.37 0.14
N PHE A 50 3.01 -4.97 0.66
CA PHE A 50 2.61 -5.30 2.03
C PHE A 50 1.64 -6.47 2.02
N GLU A 51 1.65 -7.25 3.09
CA GLU A 51 0.64 -8.27 3.34
C GLU A 51 0.12 -8.20 4.75
N ARG A 52 -1.15 -8.60 4.94
CA ARG A 52 -1.82 -8.60 6.24
C ARG A 52 -2.80 -9.76 6.32
N TYR A 53 -2.91 -10.38 7.49
CA TYR A 53 -3.97 -11.35 7.76
C TYR A 53 -5.33 -10.66 7.93
N SER A 54 -6.33 -11.12 7.19
CA SER A 54 -7.73 -10.70 7.30
C SER A 54 -8.52 -11.74 8.07
N TYR A 55 -8.85 -11.42 9.32
CA TYR A 55 -9.69 -12.27 10.18
C TYR A 55 -11.10 -12.48 9.60
N ILE A 56 -11.65 -11.47 8.93
CA ILE A 56 -13.00 -11.49 8.34
C ILE A 56 -13.08 -12.49 7.17
N GLY A 57 -11.98 -12.70 6.44
CA GLY A 57 -11.91 -13.63 5.31
C GLY A 57 -11.16 -14.93 5.58
N LYS A 58 -10.55 -15.10 6.78
CA LYS A 58 -9.58 -16.16 7.10
C LYS A 58 -8.49 -16.32 6.03
N ASN A 59 -7.98 -15.20 5.54
CA ASN A 59 -7.08 -15.18 4.39
C ASN A 59 -6.08 -14.02 4.47
N ARG A 60 -5.06 -14.01 3.61
CA ARG A 60 -4.10 -12.90 3.52
C ARG A 60 -4.53 -11.93 2.42
N VAL A 61 -4.37 -10.64 2.67
CA VAL A 61 -4.62 -9.57 1.70
C VAL A 61 -3.31 -8.85 1.50
N SER A 62 -2.93 -8.67 0.24
CA SER A 62 -1.72 -7.95 -0.13
C SER A 62 -2.08 -6.57 -0.67
N MET A 63 -1.18 -5.61 -0.53
CA MET A 63 -1.29 -4.28 -1.08
C MET A 63 0.01 -3.92 -1.78
N ASN A 64 -0.07 -3.65 -3.07
CA ASN A 64 1.04 -3.05 -3.79
C ASN A 64 0.92 -1.53 -3.72
N LEU A 65 1.98 -0.86 -3.30
CA LEU A 65 2.10 0.59 -3.25
C LEU A 65 3.25 1.04 -4.14
N THR A 66 2.98 1.98 -5.02
CA THR A 66 3.98 2.66 -5.83
C THR A 66 3.97 4.14 -5.49
N LEU A 67 5.11 4.64 -5.02
CA LEU A 67 5.40 6.04 -4.85
C LEU A 67 6.34 6.48 -5.98
N PHE A 68 5.89 7.42 -6.81
CA PHE A 68 6.63 7.89 -7.97
C PHE A 68 6.80 9.40 -7.89
N GLN A 69 8.04 9.87 -7.90
CA GLN A 69 8.37 11.28 -7.98
C GLN A 69 8.96 11.60 -9.35
N ASN A 70 8.43 12.66 -9.96
CA ASN A 70 9.05 13.29 -11.13
C ASN A 70 9.11 14.80 -10.86
N ASN A 71 10.32 15.36 -10.82
CA ASN A 71 10.58 16.70 -10.31
C ASN A 71 10.00 16.89 -8.88
N GLU A 72 9.18 17.92 -8.67
CA GLU A 72 8.57 18.23 -7.37
C GLU A 72 7.25 17.49 -7.12
N THR A 73 6.70 16.80 -8.13
CA THR A 73 5.41 16.11 -8.00
C THR A 73 5.60 14.66 -7.58
N ILE A 74 4.95 14.27 -6.48
CA ILE A 74 4.90 12.89 -6.01
C ILE A 74 3.50 12.33 -6.30
N LYS A 75 3.44 11.17 -6.94
CA LYS A 75 2.22 10.41 -7.17
C LYS A 75 2.29 9.10 -6.40
N LEU A 76 1.19 8.78 -5.74
CA LEU A 76 0.99 7.52 -5.06
C LEU A 76 -0.11 6.74 -5.78
N THR A 77 0.12 5.45 -6.00
CA THR A 77 -0.94 4.49 -6.28
C THR A 77 -0.80 3.32 -5.33
N ALA A 78 -1.91 2.88 -4.75
CA ALA A 78 -1.97 1.68 -3.95
C ALA A 78 -3.16 0.84 -4.41
N ILE A 79 -2.90 -0.44 -4.68
CA ILE A 79 -3.90 -1.39 -5.16
C ILE A 79 -3.83 -2.61 -4.25
N THR A 80 -4.98 -2.97 -3.69
CA THR A 80 -5.10 -4.20 -2.90
C THR A 80 -5.45 -5.38 -3.81
N SER A 81 -4.80 -6.50 -3.52
CA SER A 81 -4.99 -7.77 -4.20
C SER A 81 -5.26 -8.86 -3.15
N GLY A 82 -6.36 -9.60 -3.30
CA GLY A 82 -6.74 -10.65 -2.37
C GLY A 82 -5.92 -11.94 -2.53
N GLY A 83 -5.59 -12.58 -1.40
CA GLY A 83 -5.08 -13.94 -1.34
C GLY A 83 -6.14 -14.95 -1.75
N SER A 84 -5.74 -15.99 -2.45
CA SER A 84 -6.62 -16.99 -3.05
C SER A 84 -7.14 -18.00 -2.03
N GLN A 85 -8.40 -17.86 -1.61
CA GLN A 85 -9.32 -18.96 -1.33
C GLN A 85 -10.75 -18.45 -1.58
N ALA A 86 -11.52 -19.22 -2.33
CA ALA A 86 -12.79 -18.83 -2.93
C ALA A 86 -13.93 -18.57 -1.91
N VAL A 87 -13.92 -17.42 -1.25
CA VAL A 87 -15.00 -17.02 -0.33
C VAL A 87 -15.48 -15.59 -0.65
N PHE A 88 -16.71 -15.53 -1.17
CA PHE A 88 -17.60 -14.36 -1.32
C PHE A 88 -16.94 -13.02 -1.71
N PHE A 89 -17.11 -12.62 -2.97
CA PHE A 89 -16.69 -11.33 -3.53
C PHE A 89 -16.87 -10.11 -2.59
N LYS A 90 -18.00 -10.02 -1.86
CA LYS A 90 -18.29 -8.88 -0.96
C LYS A 90 -17.41 -8.82 0.29
N ILE A 91 -16.95 -9.96 0.82
CA ILE A 91 -16.18 -10.02 2.07
C ILE A 91 -14.72 -9.62 1.80
N ASN A 92 -14.17 -10.04 0.66
CA ASN A 92 -12.82 -9.64 0.25
C ASN A 92 -12.72 -8.14 0.00
N THR A 93 -13.74 -7.51 -0.59
CA THR A 93 -13.77 -6.06 -0.80
C THR A 93 -13.67 -5.27 0.51
N TRP A 94 -14.27 -5.72 1.60
CA TRP A 94 -14.17 -5.04 2.90
C TRP A 94 -12.77 -5.12 3.51
N GLY A 95 -12.13 -6.29 3.45
CA GLY A 95 -10.75 -6.45 3.93
C GLY A 95 -9.73 -5.66 3.11
N GLU A 96 -9.97 -5.56 1.80
CA GLU A 96 -9.21 -4.74 0.86
C GLU A 96 -9.37 -3.23 1.14
N GLU A 97 -10.60 -2.73 1.26
CA GLU A 97 -10.83 -1.31 1.58
C GLU A 97 -10.30 -0.93 2.95
N ALA A 98 -10.50 -1.77 3.98
CA ALA A 98 -9.95 -1.53 5.31
C ALA A 98 -8.40 -1.57 5.33
N PHE A 99 -7.75 -2.11 4.29
CA PHE A 99 -6.30 -2.00 4.17
C PHE A 99 -5.91 -0.65 3.59
N LEU A 100 -6.61 -0.22 2.53
CA LEU A 100 -6.41 1.11 1.97
C LEU A 100 -6.78 2.22 2.95
N ASP A 101 -7.78 2.05 3.81
CA ASP A 101 -8.14 3.05 4.82
C ASP A 101 -6.97 3.32 5.77
N LYS A 102 -6.18 2.29 6.11
CA LYS A 102 -4.96 2.47 6.91
C LYS A 102 -3.93 3.32 6.18
N LEU A 103 -3.83 3.18 4.86
CA LEU A 103 -2.99 4.06 4.05
C LEU A 103 -3.56 5.48 3.95
N ARG A 104 -4.89 5.64 3.80
CA ARG A 104 -5.58 6.94 3.74
C ARG A 104 -5.37 7.76 5.02
N GLU A 105 -5.26 7.12 6.17
CA GLU A 105 -4.96 7.78 7.46
C GLU A 105 -3.53 8.34 7.55
N LEU A 106 -2.61 7.87 6.69
CA LEU A 106 -1.18 8.18 6.75
C LEU A 106 -0.74 9.26 5.77
N ILE A 107 -1.56 9.60 4.78
CA ILE A 107 -1.21 10.49 3.66
C ILE A 107 -1.98 11.81 3.69
#